data_AF-A0A520GIE3-F1
#
_entry.id   AF-A0A520GIE3-F1
#
_cell.length_a   1.000
_cell.length_b   1.000
_cell.length_c   1.000
_cell.angle_alpha   90.00
_cell.angle_beta   90.00
_cell.angle_gamma   90.00
#
_symmetry.space_group_name_H-M   'P 1'
#
loop_
_entity.id
_entity.type
_entity.pdbx_description
1 polymer ?
#
loop_
_entity_poly.entity_id
_entity_poly.type
_entity_poly.pdbx_seq_one_letter_code
_entity_poly.pdbx_strand_id
1 'polypeptide(L)'
;MTQSYKQIQKQIETLQRQADRLRKDEVDGVVKRIKTAIAHYGLTAGQMGFGAATGRVKAKVAVAVPDRKAKYSDGKGNSWSGIGKRPYWLRDALNAGRALEEFAAETVPATQDAKRKTTKKRKSKVVYRDQAGHTWSGMGPRPRWLKEALDAGKTLEEMTA
;
A
#
# COMPACT_ATOMS: atom_id res chain seq x y z
N MET A 1 -66.15 -21.84 0.98
CA MET A 1 -65.13 -22.32 1.94
C MET A 1 -64.26 -21.12 2.30
N THR A 2 -64.21 -20.71 3.56
CA THR A 2 -63.36 -19.61 4.04
C THR A 2 -61.95 -20.13 4.30
N GLN A 3 -60.92 -19.45 3.78
CA GLN A 3 -59.53 -19.85 4.04
C GLN A 3 -59.19 -19.63 5.52
N SER A 4 -58.50 -20.59 6.15
CA SER A 4 -58.04 -20.42 7.52
C SER A 4 -56.86 -19.45 7.59
N TYR A 5 -56.70 -18.77 8.73
CA TYR A 5 -55.58 -17.85 8.97
C TYR A 5 -54.21 -18.48 8.69
N LYS A 6 -53.98 -19.72 9.15
CA LYS A 6 -52.73 -20.47 8.88
C LYS A 6 -52.49 -20.72 7.39
N GLN A 7 -53.56 -20.94 6.63
CA GLN A 7 -53.48 -21.20 5.19
C GLN A 7 -53.15 -19.92 4.42
N ILE A 8 -53.71 -18.78 4.82
CA ILE A 8 -53.37 -17.45 4.30
C ILE A 8 -51.90 -17.13 4.60
N GLN A 9 -51.42 -17.38 5.83
CA GLN A 9 -50.00 -17.14 6.19
C GLN A 9 -49.03 -17.94 5.31
N LYS A 10 -49.29 -19.24 5.11
CA LYS A 10 -48.44 -20.09 4.25
C LYS A 10 -48.43 -19.60 2.79
N GLN A 11 -49.56 -19.09 2.32
CA GLN A 11 -49.67 -18.52 0.97
C GLN A 11 -48.88 -17.21 0.86
N ILE A 12 -48.93 -16.34 1.87
CA ILE A 12 -48.12 -15.11 1.91
C ILE A 12 -46.63 -15.43 1.86
N GLU A 13 -46.16 -16.38 2.67
CA GLU A 13 -44.75 -16.78 2.67
C GLU A 13 -44.30 -17.31 1.31
N THR A 14 -45.13 -18.11 0.67
CA THR A 14 -44.86 -18.65 -0.68
C THR A 14 -44.76 -17.52 -1.71
N LEU A 15 -45.72 -16.59 -1.68
CA LEU A 15 -45.75 -15.43 -2.57
C LEU A 15 -44.54 -14.50 -2.33
N GLN A 16 -44.12 -14.31 -1.08
CA GLN A 16 -42.93 -13.52 -0.74
C GLN A 16 -41.67 -14.14 -1.33
N ARG A 17 -41.47 -15.46 -1.15
CA ARG A 17 -40.32 -16.15 -1.76
C ARG A 17 -40.31 -16.05 -3.29
N GLN A 18 -41.49 -16.12 -3.92
CA GLN A 18 -41.61 -15.92 -5.37
C GLN A 18 -41.26 -14.49 -5.79
N ALA A 19 -41.72 -13.49 -5.04
CA ALA A 19 -41.39 -12.08 -5.29
C ALA A 19 -39.88 -11.81 -5.16
N ASP A 20 -39.23 -12.36 -4.13
CA ASP A 20 -37.79 -12.20 -3.94
C ASP A 20 -36.98 -12.83 -5.06
N ARG A 21 -37.43 -13.99 -5.57
CA ARG A 21 -36.80 -14.65 -6.71
C ARG A 21 -36.89 -13.79 -7.97
N LEU A 22 -38.08 -13.27 -8.28
CA LEU A 22 -38.28 -12.39 -9.43
C LEU A 22 -37.44 -11.12 -9.31
N ARG A 23 -37.42 -10.49 -8.14
CA ARG A 23 -36.59 -9.30 -7.88
C ARG A 23 -35.11 -9.57 -8.14
N LYS A 24 -34.60 -10.74 -7.75
CA LYS A 24 -33.20 -11.11 -7.99
C LYS A 24 -32.89 -11.22 -9.47
N ASP A 25 -33.77 -11.87 -10.24
CA ASP A 25 -33.60 -12.05 -11.68
C ASP A 25 -33.67 -10.69 -12.42
N GLU A 26 -34.59 -9.81 -12.02
CA GLU A 26 -34.67 -8.44 -12.54
C GLU A 26 -33.41 -7.64 -12.23
N VAL A 27 -32.94 -7.68 -10.98
CA VAL A 27 -31.72 -6.98 -10.55
C VAL A 27 -30.50 -7.48 -11.31
N ASP A 28 -30.36 -8.79 -11.54
CA ASP A 28 -29.25 -9.33 -12.33
C ASP A 28 -29.27 -8.81 -13.78
N GLY A 29 -30.45 -8.75 -14.40
CA GLY A 29 -30.64 -8.17 -15.72
C GLY A 29 -30.26 -6.68 -15.77
N VAL A 30 -30.69 -5.90 -14.77
CA VAL A 30 -30.35 -4.48 -14.64
C VAL A 30 -28.85 -4.29 -14.44
N VAL A 31 -28.23 -5.08 -13.56
CA VAL A 31 -26.78 -5.04 -13.30
C VAL A 31 -25.98 -5.35 -14.56
N LYS A 32 -26.40 -6.34 -15.36
CA LYS A 32 -25.76 -6.65 -16.66
C LYS A 32 -25.82 -5.45 -17.61
N ARG A 33 -26.98 -4.80 -17.75
CA ARG A 33 -27.14 -3.60 -18.59
C ARG A 33 -26.26 -2.44 -18.11
N ILE A 34 -26.24 -2.18 -16.80
CA ILE A 34 -25.40 -1.15 -16.20
C ILE A 34 -23.91 -1.45 -16.44
N LYS A 35 -23.48 -2.69 -16.28
CA LYS A 35 -22.09 -3.10 -16.58
C LYS A 35 -21.72 -2.86 -18.04
N THR A 36 -22.60 -3.20 -18.98
CA THR A 36 -22.38 -2.89 -20.41
C THR A 36 -22.26 -1.39 -20.64
N ALA A 37 -23.12 -0.58 -20.02
CA ALA A 37 -23.04 0.88 -20.13
C ALA A 37 -21.75 1.43 -19.51
N ILE A 38 -21.32 0.92 -18.36
CA ILE A 38 -20.03 1.27 -17.74
C ILE A 38 -18.87 0.96 -18.68
N ALA A 39 -18.86 -0.24 -19.27
CA ALA A 39 -17.79 -0.66 -20.18
C ALA A 39 -17.76 0.16 -21.48
N HIS A 40 -18.94 0.44 -22.07
CA HIS A 40 -19.04 1.16 -23.33
C HIS A 40 -18.70 2.66 -23.20
N TYR A 41 -19.14 3.30 -22.11
CA TYR A 41 -18.99 4.74 -21.92
C TYR A 41 -17.93 5.14 -20.89
N GLY A 42 -17.23 4.17 -20.29
CA GLY A 42 -16.23 4.43 -19.25
C GLY A 42 -16.80 5.09 -17.99
N LEU A 43 -18.06 4.78 -17.63
CA LEU A 43 -18.74 5.45 -16.51
C LEU A 43 -18.05 5.13 -15.18
N THR A 44 -17.74 6.17 -14.43
CA THR A 44 -17.12 6.04 -13.10
C THR A 44 -18.18 6.11 -12.00
N ALA A 45 -17.87 5.53 -10.83
CA ALA A 45 -18.74 5.61 -9.65
C ALA A 45 -19.11 7.06 -9.27
N GLY A 46 -18.19 8.02 -9.50
CA GLY A 46 -18.44 9.44 -9.28
C GLY A 46 -19.51 10.04 -10.19
N GLN A 47 -19.53 9.66 -11.47
CA GLN A 47 -20.54 10.14 -12.43
C GLN A 47 -21.93 9.56 -12.19
N MET A 48 -22.00 8.37 -11.60
CA MET A 48 -23.25 7.73 -11.21
C MET A 48 -23.72 8.14 -9.80
N GLY A 49 -23.04 9.09 -9.15
CA GLY A 49 -23.39 9.57 -7.81
C GLY A 49 -23.08 8.59 -6.66
N PHE A 50 -22.35 7.50 -6.92
CA PHE A 50 -21.87 6.55 -5.91
C PHE A 50 -20.50 6.94 -5.33
N GLY A 51 -19.87 7.99 -5.85
CA GLY A 51 -18.69 8.61 -5.24
C GLY A 51 -19.11 9.42 -4.02
N ALA A 52 -18.49 9.14 -2.87
CA ALA A 52 -18.79 9.84 -1.62
C ALA A 52 -18.79 11.37 -1.83
N ALA A 53 -19.90 12.02 -1.47
CA ALA A 53 -19.93 13.46 -1.24
C ALA A 53 -19.15 13.76 0.05
N THR A 54 -17.82 13.63 -0.01
CA THR A 54 -16.91 14.14 1.01
C THR A 54 -15.90 15.02 0.29
N GLY A 55 -15.88 16.29 0.69
CA GLY A 55 -15.26 17.38 -0.03
C GLY A 55 -13.82 17.09 -0.47
N ARG A 56 -13.47 17.60 -1.66
CA ARG A 56 -12.10 17.80 -2.17
C ARG A 56 -11.03 16.90 -1.52
N VAL A 57 -11.17 15.59 -1.66
CA VAL A 57 -9.99 14.74 -1.69
C VAL A 57 -9.43 14.84 -3.10
N LYS A 58 -8.28 15.51 -3.21
CA LYS A 58 -7.47 15.58 -4.44
C LYS A 58 -7.55 14.21 -5.13
N ALA A 59 -8.03 14.21 -6.36
CA ALA A 59 -7.97 13.06 -7.24
C ALA A 59 -6.54 12.51 -7.19
N LYS A 60 -6.34 11.40 -6.48
CA LYS A 60 -5.31 10.48 -6.91
C LYS A 60 -5.87 9.91 -8.20
N VAL A 61 -5.56 10.60 -9.30
CA VAL A 61 -5.32 9.91 -10.57
C VAL A 61 -4.53 8.69 -10.15
N ALA A 62 -5.14 7.51 -10.26
CA ALA A 62 -4.38 6.29 -10.31
C ALA A 62 -3.55 6.44 -11.58
N VAL A 63 -2.44 7.18 -11.46
CA VAL A 63 -1.28 7.00 -12.31
C VAL A 63 -1.07 5.51 -12.17
N ALA A 64 -1.32 4.79 -13.26
CA ALA A 64 -0.98 3.39 -13.37
C ALA A 64 0.40 3.27 -12.75
N VAL A 65 0.45 2.72 -11.53
CA VAL A 65 1.72 2.49 -10.87
C VAL A 65 2.39 1.55 -11.85
N PRO A 66 3.53 1.93 -12.46
CA PRO A 66 4.20 1.01 -13.36
C PRO A 66 4.33 -0.29 -12.58
N ASP A 67 3.92 -1.40 -13.19
CA ASP A 67 3.94 -2.73 -12.59
C ASP A 67 5.34 -2.95 -12.00
N ARG A 68 5.51 -2.61 -10.72
CA ARG A 68 6.78 -2.76 -10.03
C ARG A 68 6.76 -4.19 -9.57
N LYS A 69 7.12 -5.06 -10.52
CA LYS A 69 7.31 -6.50 -10.37
C LYS A 69 7.66 -6.81 -8.92
N ALA A 70 6.73 -7.46 -8.21
CA ALA A 70 6.96 -7.80 -6.82
C ALA A 70 8.23 -8.66 -6.75
N LYS A 71 9.26 -8.14 -6.09
CA LYS A 71 10.58 -8.79 -6.09
C LYS A 71 10.57 -10.07 -5.27
N TYR A 72 9.72 -10.12 -4.24
CA TYR A 72 9.55 -11.29 -3.39
C TYR A 72 8.07 -11.68 -3.29
N SER A 73 7.75 -12.97 -3.32
CA SER A 73 6.42 -13.55 -3.14
C SER A 73 6.47 -14.88 -2.41
N ASP A 74 5.47 -15.18 -1.59
CA ASP A 74 5.39 -16.44 -0.83
C ASP A 74 4.53 -17.53 -1.49
N GLY A 75 4.07 -17.31 -2.73
CA GLY A 75 3.15 -18.21 -3.43
C GLY A 75 1.75 -18.31 -2.83
N LYS A 76 1.50 -17.70 -1.66
CA LYS A 76 0.22 -17.66 -0.94
C LYS A 76 -0.53 -16.35 -1.17
N GLY A 77 -0.13 -15.61 -2.20
CA GLY A 77 -0.69 -14.31 -2.56
C GLY A 77 -0.05 -13.12 -1.85
N ASN A 78 0.91 -13.34 -0.94
CA ASN A 78 1.65 -12.23 -0.35
C ASN A 78 2.86 -11.90 -1.22
N SER A 79 3.05 -10.61 -1.48
CA SER A 79 4.18 -10.13 -2.28
C SER A 79 4.75 -8.84 -1.72
N TRP A 80 6.05 -8.64 -1.91
CA TRP A 80 6.79 -7.49 -1.43
C TRP A 80 7.72 -6.96 -2.51
N SER A 81 7.59 -5.67 -2.81
CA SER A 81 8.36 -4.99 -3.85
C SER A 81 9.82 -4.71 -3.47
N GLY A 82 10.26 -5.07 -2.26
CA GLY A 82 11.60 -4.78 -1.75
C GLY A 82 11.79 -3.34 -1.24
N ILE A 83 10.73 -2.52 -1.30
CA ILE A 83 10.75 -1.11 -0.86
C ILE A 83 9.98 -0.98 0.45
N GLY A 84 10.54 -0.24 1.41
CA GLY A 84 9.90 0.03 2.71
C GLY A 84 10.10 -1.06 3.75
N LYS A 85 9.26 -1.08 4.79
CA LYS A 85 9.34 -2.06 5.87
C LYS A 85 9.00 -3.46 5.37
N ARG A 86 9.82 -4.46 5.72
CA ARG A 86 9.57 -5.87 5.42
C ARG A 86 8.25 -6.34 6.07
N PRO A 87 7.33 -6.97 5.32
CA PRO A 87 6.11 -7.56 5.85
C PRO A 87 6.38 -8.69 6.84
N TYR A 88 5.39 -9.01 7.68
CA TYR A 88 5.52 -10.04 8.73
C TYR A 88 5.87 -11.43 8.18
N TRP A 89 5.21 -11.88 7.10
CA TRP A 89 5.46 -13.20 6.49
C TRP A 89 6.93 -13.39 6.07
N LEU A 90 7.56 -12.34 5.54
CA LEU A 90 8.95 -12.38 5.08
C LEU A 90 9.94 -12.36 6.24
N ARG A 91 9.57 -11.69 7.35
CA ARG A 91 10.39 -11.67 8.57
C ARG A 91 10.33 -13.01 9.29
N ASP A 92 9.14 -13.59 9.37
CA ASP A 92 8.92 -14.91 9.98
C ASP A 92 9.67 -15.99 9.21
N ALA A 93 9.59 -15.97 7.88
CA ALA A 93 10.34 -16.89 7.04
C ALA A 93 11.88 -16.75 7.20
N LEU A 94 12.39 -15.52 7.30
CA LEU A 94 13.80 -15.27 7.61
C LEU A 94 14.20 -15.77 9.00
N ASN A 95 13.32 -15.64 10.00
CA ASN A 95 13.55 -16.14 11.35
C ASN A 95 13.50 -17.68 11.41
N ALA A 96 12.67 -18.29 10.56
CA ALA A 96 12.61 -19.74 10.36
C ALA A 96 13.81 -20.30 9.58
N GLY A 97 14.80 -19.47 9.23
CA GLY A 97 16.02 -19.87 8.54
C GLY A 97 15.90 -20.00 7.02
N ARG A 98 14.78 -19.57 6.42
CA ARG A 98 14.62 -19.54 4.96
C ARG A 98 15.31 -18.30 4.40
N ALA A 99 15.98 -18.45 3.26
CA ALA A 99 16.67 -17.33 2.63
C ALA A 99 15.66 -16.39 1.96
N LEU A 100 15.93 -15.08 2.00
CA LEU A 100 15.15 -14.05 1.29
C LEU A 100 15.01 -14.40 -0.21
N GLU A 101 16.01 -15.09 -0.75
CA GLU A 101 16.19 -15.40 -2.16
C GLU A 101 15.27 -16.54 -2.62
N GLU A 102 14.80 -17.38 -1.70
CA GLU A 102 13.81 -18.42 -1.97
C GLU A 102 12.43 -17.81 -2.22
N PHE A 103 12.16 -16.65 -1.64
CA PHE A 103 10.95 -15.89 -1.89
C PHE A 103 11.11 -14.95 -3.06
N ALA A 104 12.29 -14.82 -3.68
CA ALA A 104 12.43 -13.99 -4.86
C ALA A 104 11.59 -14.58 -5.98
N ALA A 105 10.72 -13.78 -6.61
CA ALA A 105 9.91 -14.23 -7.73
C ALA A 105 10.85 -14.65 -8.87
N GLU A 106 11.04 -15.96 -8.98
CA GLU A 106 12.12 -16.61 -9.69
C GLU A 106 12.09 -16.28 -11.19
N THR A 107 13.12 -15.56 -11.63
CA THR A 107 13.73 -15.75 -12.95
C THR A 107 15.23 -15.79 -12.71
N VAL A 108 15.84 -16.97 -12.79
CA VAL A 108 17.29 -17.22 -12.78
C VAL A 108 17.66 -17.94 -14.10
N PRO A 109 18.86 -17.74 -14.68
CA PRO A 109 20.12 -17.72 -13.95
C PRO A 109 20.99 -16.48 -14.11
N ALA A 110 21.95 -16.42 -13.19
CA ALA A 110 23.00 -15.44 -13.10
C ALA A 110 23.92 -15.45 -14.32
N THR A 111 24.17 -14.28 -14.90
CA THR A 111 25.49 -13.97 -15.47
C THR A 111 26.26 -13.21 -14.40
N GLN A 112 27.30 -13.86 -13.89
CA GLN A 112 28.35 -13.22 -13.14
C GLN A 112 29.06 -12.25 -14.08
N ASP A 113 28.78 -10.95 -13.95
CA ASP A 113 29.69 -9.94 -14.47
C ASP A 113 29.80 -8.75 -13.52
N ALA A 114 30.87 -8.82 -12.76
CA ALA A 114 31.72 -7.73 -12.32
C ALA A 114 31.31 -6.31 -12.77
N LYS A 115 30.62 -5.59 -11.88
CA LYS A 115 31.17 -4.34 -11.32
C LYS A 115 30.33 -3.88 -10.14
N ARG A 116 30.73 -4.37 -8.97
CA ARG A 116 30.58 -3.63 -7.72
C ARG A 116 31.37 -2.33 -7.87
N LYS A 117 30.79 -1.30 -8.50
CA LYS A 117 31.25 0.07 -8.30
C LYS A 117 30.88 0.41 -6.86
N THR A 118 31.78 0.07 -5.95
CA THR A 118 31.90 0.74 -4.66
C THR A 118 31.99 2.23 -4.99
N THR A 119 30.90 2.96 -4.85
CA THR A 119 30.98 4.42 -4.79
C THR A 119 31.83 4.71 -3.57
N LYS A 120 33.11 5.01 -3.85
CA LYS A 120 34.10 5.47 -2.89
C LYS A 120 33.46 6.64 -2.16
N LYS A 121 32.91 6.36 -0.98
CA LYS A 121 32.30 7.35 -0.09
C LYS A 121 33.41 8.36 0.15
N ARG A 122 33.26 9.56 -0.43
CA ARG A 122 34.17 10.67 -0.12
C ARG A 122 34.12 10.83 1.40
N LYS A 123 35.27 10.74 2.05
CA LYS A 123 35.41 11.03 3.48
C LYS A 123 34.87 12.44 3.69
N SER A 124 33.71 12.58 4.33
CA SER A 124 33.18 13.89 4.73
C SER A 124 34.12 14.42 5.82
N LYS A 125 34.90 15.45 5.49
CA LYS A 125 36.02 15.95 6.28
C LYS A 125 35.62 16.91 7.42
N VAL A 126 34.34 17.05 7.77
CA VAL A 126 33.95 17.87 8.93
C VAL A 126 32.81 17.17 9.66
N VAL A 127 33.11 16.63 10.85
CA VAL A 127 32.13 16.08 11.79
C VAL A 127 32.08 17.05 12.96
N TYR A 128 30.90 17.58 13.27
CA TYR A 128 30.69 18.36 14.49
C TYR A 128 30.37 17.42 15.64
N ARG A 129 30.95 17.61 16.82
CA ARG A 129 30.72 16.79 18.02
C ARG A 129 30.54 17.66 19.26
N ASP A 130 29.61 17.29 20.13
CA ASP A 130 29.47 17.92 21.46
C ASP A 130 30.10 17.08 22.60
N GLN A 131 30.13 17.65 23.80
CA GLN A 131 30.61 17.00 25.02
C GLN A 131 29.71 15.82 25.48
N ALA A 132 28.45 15.80 25.03
CA ALA A 132 27.50 14.71 25.31
C ALA A 132 27.61 13.55 24.31
N GLY A 133 28.53 13.62 23.34
CA GLY A 133 28.78 12.57 22.36
C GLY A 133 27.88 12.61 21.12
N HIS A 134 27.04 13.63 20.96
CA HIS A 134 26.26 13.83 19.75
C HIS A 134 27.16 14.28 18.60
N THR A 135 26.93 13.73 17.41
CA THR A 135 27.72 14.06 16.20
C THR A 135 26.84 14.47 15.03
N TRP A 136 27.26 15.45 14.25
CA TRP A 136 26.58 15.91 13.03
C TRP A 136 27.58 16.11 11.89
N SER A 137 27.32 15.52 10.73
CA SER A 137 28.29 15.47 9.62
C SER A 137 28.24 16.68 8.67
N GLY A 138 27.63 17.80 9.10
CA GLY A 138 27.46 19.00 8.26
C GLY A 138 26.47 18.88 7.09
N MET A 139 25.86 17.70 6.90
CA MET A 139 24.97 17.39 5.78
C MET A 139 23.54 17.21 6.30
N GLY A 140 22.60 17.96 5.71
CA GLY A 140 21.19 17.94 6.10
C GLY A 140 20.81 18.99 7.15
N PRO A 141 19.58 18.95 7.67
CA PRO A 141 19.09 19.93 8.64
C PRO A 141 19.87 19.86 9.96
N ARG A 142 20.24 21.03 10.51
CA ARG A 142 20.99 21.13 11.78
C ARG A 142 20.17 20.54 12.93
N PRO A 143 20.74 19.60 13.72
CA PRO A 143 20.06 18.99 14.86
C PRO A 143 19.86 19.99 16.01
N ARG A 144 18.95 19.67 16.93
CA ARG A 144 18.57 20.57 18.05
C ARG A 144 19.75 20.93 18.94
N TRP A 145 20.55 19.95 19.35
CA TRP A 145 21.73 20.17 20.19
C TRP A 145 22.73 21.16 19.57
N LEU A 146 22.85 21.19 18.24
CA LEU A 146 23.73 22.13 17.54
C LEU A 146 23.16 23.55 17.51
N LYS A 147 21.83 23.69 17.47
CA LYS A 147 21.17 25.00 17.59
C LYS A 147 21.28 25.53 19.02
N GLU A 148 21.09 24.67 20.01
CA GLU A 148 21.25 25.02 21.43
C GLU A 148 22.71 25.38 21.76
N ALA A 149 23.68 24.70 21.14
CA ALA A 149 25.09 25.06 21.25
C ALA A 149 25.39 26.45 20.68
N LEU A 150 24.84 26.78 19.52
CA LEU A 150 24.98 28.11 18.91
C LEU A 150 24.29 29.20 19.74
N ASP A 151 23.14 28.88 20.33
CA ASP A 151 22.39 29.77 21.24
C ASP A 151 23.15 30.00 22.56
N ALA A 152 23.79 28.95 23.08
CA ALA A 152 24.69 29.02 24.23
C ALA A 152 26.02 29.75 23.96
N GLY A 153 26.18 30.37 22.79
CA GLY A 153 27.34 31.17 22.42
C GLY A 153 28.57 30.37 21.98
N LYS A 154 28.45 29.04 21.81
CA LYS A 154 29.57 28.22 21.31
C LYS A 154 29.63 28.30 19.80
N THR A 155 30.84 28.48 19.29
CA THR A 155 31.05 28.62 17.84
C THR A 155 31.08 27.26 17.17
N LEU A 156 30.58 27.22 15.93
CA LEU A 156 30.55 26.00 15.11
C LEU A 156 31.98 25.43 14.90
N GLU A 157 33.01 26.28 14.94
CA GLU A 157 34.42 25.89 14.79
C GLU A 157 34.97 25.13 16.01
N GLU A 158 34.60 25.50 17.24
CA GLU A 158 34.98 24.76 18.46
C GLU A 158 34.39 23.35 18.52
N MET A 159 33.31 23.11 17.78
CA MET A 159 32.63 21.82 17.76
C MET A 159 33.08 20.94 16.60
N THR A 160 34.08 21.35 15.81
CA THR A 160 34.65 20.48 14.77
C THR A 160 35.54 19.39 15.38
N ALA A 161 35.36 18.14 14.93
CA ALA A 161 36.19 16.98 15.27
C ALA A 161 37.13 16.60 14.12
#